data_AF-D5FFW1-F1
#
_entry.id   AF-D5FFW1-F1
#
_cell.length_a   1.000
_cell.length_b   1.000
_cell.length_c   1.000
_cell.angle_alpha   90.00
_cell.angle_beta   90.00
_cell.angle_gamma   90.00
#
_symmetry.space_group_name_H-M   'P 1'
#
loop_
_entity.id
_entity.type
_entity.pdbx_description
1 polymer ?
#
loop_
_entity_poly.entity_id
_entity_poly.type
_entity_poly.pdbx_seq_one_letter_code
_entity_poly.pdbx_strand_id
1 'polypeptide(L)'
;DLKQELGTLRVAKVTGGAASKLSKIRVVRKSIARVLTVMHQTQKENLRKYYKSKRLKPTDLRKKKTRAMRRALTPFEKSIKSRKQQRRERLYPMRKFAVKQ
;
A
#
# COMPACT_ATOMS: atom_id res chain seq x y z
N ASP A 1 -25.73 -13.76 4.62
CA ASP A 1 -26.45 -14.57 3.60
C ASP A 1 -25.53 -15.41 2.71
N LEU A 2 -24.62 -14.83 1.91
CA LEU A 2 -23.76 -15.60 0.97
C LEU A 2 -22.96 -16.76 1.60
N LYS A 3 -22.50 -16.62 2.86
CA LYS A 3 -21.80 -17.69 3.57
C LYS A 3 -22.72 -18.87 3.92
N GLN A 4 -23.97 -18.60 4.29
CA GLN A 4 -24.96 -19.63 4.57
C GLN A 4 -25.33 -20.36 3.29
N GLU A 5 -25.55 -19.63 2.20
CA GLU A 5 -25.76 -20.20 0.87
C GLU A 5 -24.60 -21.12 0.47
N LEU A 6 -23.35 -20.68 0.63
CA LEU A 6 -22.18 -21.53 0.36
C LEU A 6 -22.17 -22.80 1.23
N GLY A 7 -22.59 -22.71 2.50
CA GLY A 7 -22.74 -23.85 3.40
C GLY A 7 -23.73 -24.87 2.85
N THR A 8 -24.94 -24.42 2.48
CA THR A 8 -25.97 -25.30 1.89
C THR A 8 -25.49 -25.95 0.59
N LEU A 9 -24.80 -25.21 -0.29
CA LEU A 9 -24.26 -25.75 -1.54
C LEU A 9 -23.15 -26.80 -1.33
N ARG A 10 -22.38 -26.70 -0.23
CA ARG A 10 -21.37 -27.70 0.13
C ARG A 10 -22.00 -29.00 0.60
N VAL A 11 -23.06 -28.93 1.40
CA VAL A 11 -23.83 -30.11 1.82
C VAL A 11 -24.44 -30.79 0.58
N ALA A 12 -25.07 -30.01 -0.30
CA ALA A 12 -25.64 -30.51 -1.55
C ALA A 12 -24.60 -31.17 -2.47
N LYS A 13 -23.33 -30.76 -2.41
CA LYS A 13 -22.25 -31.44 -3.14
C LYS A 13 -21.99 -32.85 -2.63
N VAL A 14 -22.06 -33.05 -1.31
CA VAL A 14 -21.82 -34.36 -0.68
C VAL A 14 -22.99 -35.30 -0.91
N THR A 15 -24.22 -34.80 -0.88
CA THR A 15 -25.44 -35.62 -1.04
C THR A 15 -25.81 -35.91 -2.50
N GLY A 16 -24.95 -35.59 -3.48
CA GLY A 16 -25.19 -35.88 -4.90
C GLY A 16 -26.14 -34.90 -5.61
N GLY A 17 -26.07 -33.61 -5.31
CA GLY A 17 -26.94 -32.58 -5.88
C GLY A 17 -26.71 -32.29 -7.38
N ALA A 18 -27.75 -31.75 -8.02
CA ALA A 18 -27.75 -31.40 -9.45
C ALA A 18 -26.58 -30.49 -9.87
N ALA A 19 -26.03 -30.72 -11.06
CA ALA A 19 -24.88 -29.98 -11.61
C ALA A 19 -25.10 -28.45 -11.65
N SER A 20 -26.34 -28.01 -11.90
CA SER A 20 -26.73 -26.60 -11.87
C SER A 20 -26.49 -25.95 -10.49
N LYS A 21 -26.74 -26.66 -9.39
CA LYS A 21 -26.45 -26.18 -8.03
C LYS A 21 -24.94 -26.17 -7.74
N LEU A 22 -24.19 -27.17 -8.21
CA LEU A 22 -22.74 -27.25 -8.01
C LEU A 22 -21.98 -26.14 -8.74
N SER A 23 -22.45 -25.73 -9.92
CA SER A 23 -21.86 -24.62 -10.68
C SER A 23 -21.89 -23.28 -9.91
N LYS A 24 -22.90 -23.08 -9.05
CA LYS A 24 -23.07 -21.85 -8.24
C LYS A 24 -22.01 -21.70 -7.15
N ILE A 25 -21.38 -22.79 -6.70
CA ILE A 25 -20.34 -22.75 -5.64
C ILE A 25 -19.21 -21.78 -6.00
N ARG A 26 -18.73 -21.81 -7.26
CA ARG A 26 -17.66 -20.92 -7.73
C ARG A 26 -18.10 -19.46 -7.72
N VAL A 27 -19.34 -19.20 -8.14
CA VAL A 27 -19.92 -17.86 -8.22
C VAL A 27 -20.07 -17.27 -6.82
N VAL A 28 -20.70 -18.00 -5.90
CA VAL A 28 -20.89 -17.57 -4.50
C VAL A 28 -19.56 -17.33 -3.80
N ARG A 29 -18.55 -18.20 -3.99
CA ARG A 29 -17.19 -17.98 -3.45
C ARG A 29 -16.57 -16.68 -3.94
N LYS A 30 -16.66 -16.39 -5.25
CA LYS A 30 -16.16 -15.13 -5.81
C LYS A 30 -16.92 -13.93 -5.26
N SER A 31 -18.24 -14.03 -5.10
CA SER A 31 -19.05 -12.97 -4.50
C SER A 31 -18.67 -12.67 -3.05
N ILE A 32 -18.46 -13.70 -2.22
CA ILE A 32 -17.95 -13.53 -0.85
C ILE A 32 -16.59 -12.81 -0.85
N ALA A 33 -15.67 -13.22 -1.73
CA ALA A 33 -14.36 -12.59 -1.84
C ALA A 33 -14.45 -11.10 -2.25
N ARG A 34 -15.36 -10.74 -3.17
CA ARG A 34 -15.61 -9.34 -3.55
C ARG A 34 -16.13 -8.51 -2.38
N VAL A 35 -17.13 -9.02 -1.66
CA VAL A 35 -17.69 -8.33 -0.48
C VAL A 35 -16.62 -8.11 0.59
N LEU A 36 -15.81 -9.14 0.90
CA LEU A 36 -14.69 -9.00 1.83
C LEU A 36 -13.67 -7.96 1.34
N THR A 37 -13.36 -7.95 0.04
CA THR A 37 -12.43 -6.97 -0.54
C THR A 37 -12.93 -5.55 -0.34
N VAL A 38 -14.21 -5.28 -0.64
CA VAL A 38 -14.81 -3.95 -0.44
C VAL A 38 -14.79 -3.54 1.03
N MET A 39 -15.18 -4.44 1.96
CA MET A 39 -15.11 -4.16 3.40
C MET A 39 -13.70 -3.83 3.88
N HIS A 40 -12.68 -4.56 3.41
CA HIS A 40 -11.29 -4.28 3.79
C HIS A 40 -10.78 -2.97 3.16
N GLN A 41 -11.19 -2.65 1.94
CA GLN A 41 -10.86 -1.39 1.28
C GLN A 41 -11.41 -0.20 2.06
N THR A 42 -12.71 -0.20 2.38
CA THR A 42 -13.37 0.88 3.12
C THR A 42 -12.80 1.03 4.54
N GLN A 43 -12.56 -0.10 5.24
CA GLN A 43 -11.93 -0.09 6.55
C GLN A 43 -10.51 0.54 6.51
N LYS A 44 -9.66 0.10 5.57
CA LYS A 44 -8.30 0.66 5.45
C LYS A 44 -8.31 2.12 5.02
N GLU A 45 -9.26 2.53 4.18
CA GLU A 45 -9.41 3.92 3.78
C GLU A 45 -9.73 4.81 4.98
N ASN A 46 -10.71 4.42 5.80
CA ASN A 46 -11.11 5.16 7.00
C ASN A 46 -9.97 5.22 8.02
N LEU A 47 -9.23 4.13 8.22
CA LEU A 47 -8.04 4.12 9.06
C LEU A 47 -6.93 5.04 8.52
N ARG A 48 -6.71 5.08 7.20
CA ARG A 48 -5.74 6.00 6.59
C ARG A 48 -6.12 7.47 6.79
N LYS A 49 -7.42 7.80 6.71
CA LYS A 49 -7.93 9.14 7.01
C LYS A 49 -7.64 9.51 8.47
N TYR A 50 -7.98 8.63 9.41
CA TYR A 50 -7.77 8.85 10.84
C TYR A 50 -6.28 8.99 11.23
N TYR A 51 -5.39 8.17 10.66
CA TYR A 51 -3.94 8.22 10.91
C TYR A 51 -3.17 9.16 9.95
N LYS A 52 -3.83 10.04 9.19
CA LYS A 52 -3.14 10.87 8.17
C LYS A 52 -2.08 11.79 8.79
N SER A 53 -2.45 12.55 9.82
CA SER A 53 -1.62 13.54 10.52
C SER A 53 -0.80 12.96 11.68
N LYS A 54 -1.12 11.75 12.14
CA LYS A 54 -0.45 11.14 13.29
C LYS A 54 0.96 10.68 12.92
N ARG A 55 1.94 11.01 13.78
CA ARG A 55 3.36 10.61 13.64
C ARG A 55 3.52 9.09 13.60
N LEU A 56 2.85 8.40 14.51
CA LEU A 56 2.93 6.94 14.67
C LEU A 56 1.73 6.28 13.99
N LYS A 57 2.02 5.49 12.95
CA LYS A 57 1.02 4.70 12.22
C LYS A 57 1.25 3.21 12.49
N PRO A 58 0.18 2.40 12.55
CA PRO A 58 0.26 0.93 12.54
C PRO A 58 1.13 0.44 11.38
N THR A 59 1.83 -0.68 11.57
CA THR A 59 2.77 -1.26 10.59
C THR A 59 2.12 -1.53 9.24
N ASP A 60 0.86 -2.00 9.23
CA ASP A 60 0.07 -2.29 8.01
C ASP A 60 -0.20 -1.03 7.15
N LEU A 61 -0.30 0.15 7.76
CA LEU A 61 -0.60 1.40 7.03
C LEU A 61 0.66 2.13 6.54
N ARG A 62 1.85 1.65 6.91
CA ARG A 62 3.11 2.28 6.49
C ARG A 62 3.36 2.01 5.00
N LYS A 63 4.00 2.97 4.32
CA LYS A 63 4.41 2.79 2.92
C LYS A 63 5.38 1.60 2.82
N LYS A 64 5.11 0.66 1.92
CA LYS A 64 5.99 -0.48 1.65
C LYS A 64 7.22 0.02 0.87
N LYS A 65 8.38 -0.02 1.52
CA LYS A 65 9.71 0.30 0.97
C LYS A 65 10.69 -0.82 1.35
N THR A 66 11.83 -0.90 0.68
CA THR A 66 12.91 -1.81 1.10
C THR A 66 13.48 -1.40 2.46
N ARG A 67 14.11 -2.34 3.18
CA ARG A 67 14.74 -2.05 4.49
C ARG A 67 15.81 -0.97 4.35
N ALA A 68 16.66 -1.05 3.31
CA ALA A 68 17.68 -0.07 3.02
C ALA A 68 17.09 1.34 2.84
N MET A 69 16.04 1.49 2.03
CA MET A 69 15.36 2.78 1.83
C MET A 69 14.70 3.34 3.09
N ARG A 70 14.26 2.50 4.03
CA ARG A 70 13.71 2.96 5.32
C ARG A 70 14.78 3.45 6.29
N ARG A 71 16.01 2.97 6.17
CA ARG A 71 17.15 3.34 7.04
C ARG A 71 18.00 4.46 6.45
N ALA A 72 17.85 4.76 5.17
CA ALA A 72 18.55 5.86 4.51
C ALA A 72 18.14 7.23 5.10
N LEU A 73 19.10 8.15 5.12
CA LEU A 73 18.88 9.55 5.47
C LEU A 73 17.86 10.21 4.53
N THR A 74 17.09 11.14 5.09
CA THR A 74 16.17 11.99 4.34
C THR A 74 16.95 12.92 3.39
N PRO A 75 16.34 13.38 2.28
CA PRO A 75 16.99 14.35 1.38
C PRO A 75 17.42 15.63 2.09
N PHE A 76 16.63 16.08 3.08
CA PHE A 76 16.96 17.21 3.92
C PHE A 76 18.25 16.96 4.69
N GLU A 77 18.34 15.86 5.44
CA GLU A 77 19.55 15.48 6.19
C GLU A 77 20.77 15.37 5.29
N LYS A 78 20.63 14.79 4.09
CA LYS A 78 21.70 14.70 3.09
C LYS A 78 22.14 16.07 2.57
N SER A 79 21.23 17.05 2.54
CA SER A 79 21.49 18.40 2.08
C SER A 79 22.04 19.33 3.16
N ILE A 80 22.10 18.88 4.42
CA ILE A 80 22.64 19.70 5.51
C ILE A 80 24.12 19.95 5.24
N LYS A 81 24.48 21.23 5.12
CA LYS A 81 25.86 21.71 4.92
C LYS A 81 26.28 22.51 6.12
N SER A 82 27.55 22.39 6.50
CA SER A 82 28.14 23.23 7.54
C SER A 82 28.10 24.71 7.14
N ARG A 83 28.07 25.62 8.11
CA ARG A 83 28.12 27.08 7.84
C ARG A 83 29.35 27.47 6.99
N LYS A 84 30.49 26.81 7.24
CA LYS A 84 31.73 27.00 6.47
C LYS A 84 31.56 26.60 5.00
N GLN A 85 30.93 25.43 4.74
CA GLN A 85 30.66 24.97 3.38
C GLN A 85 29.68 25.90 2.65
N GLN A 86 28.58 26.30 3.31
CA GLN A 86 27.60 27.22 2.71
C GLN A 86 28.24 28.56 2.32
N ARG A 87 29.12 29.11 3.18
CA ARG A 87 29.89 30.31 2.86
C ARG A 87 30.77 30.07 1.62
N ARG A 88 31.54 28.97 1.58
CA ARG A 88 32.42 28.65 0.44
C ARG A 88 31.65 28.55 -0.88
N GLU A 89 30.54 27.83 -0.89
CA GLU A 89 29.71 27.64 -2.08
C GLU A 89 29.07 28.95 -2.57
N ARG A 90 28.71 29.84 -1.64
CA ARG A 90 28.20 31.18 -1.98
C ARG A 90 29.28 32.06 -2.60
N LEU A 91 30.50 32.04 -2.05
CA LEU A 91 31.61 32.83 -2.58
C LEU A 91 32.10 32.32 -3.94
N TYR A 92 32.15 31.00 -4.12
CA TYR A 92 32.75 30.37 -5.29
C TYR A 92 31.76 29.42 -5.98
N PRO A 93 30.72 29.94 -6.65
CA PRO A 93 29.82 29.12 -7.44
C PRO A 93 30.53 28.58 -8.70
N MET A 94 30.21 27.36 -9.09
CA MET A 94 30.68 26.79 -10.37
C MET A 94 30.09 27.61 -11.51
N ARG A 95 30.95 28.32 -12.25
CA ARG A 95 30.53 29.13 -13.40
C ARG A 95 30.58 28.29 -14.66
N LYS A 96 29.57 28.41 -15.51
CA LYS A 96 29.62 27.83 -16.87
C LYS A 96 30.44 28.78 -17.74
N PHE A 97 31.44 28.25 -18.42
CA PHE A 97 32.24 28.98 -19.40
C PHE A 97 32.58 28.06 -20.57
N ALA A 98 32.88 28.65 -21.72
CA ALA A 98 33.40 27.97 -22.89
C ALA A 98 34.57 28.79 -23.44
N VAL A 99 35.57 28.11 -23.97
CA VAL A 99 36.70 28.75 -24.65
C VAL A 99 36.47 28.60 -26.14
N LYS A 100 36.53 29.72 -26.86
CA LYS A 100 36.48 29.71 -28.33
C LYS A 100 37.80 29.12 -28.83
N GLN A 101 37.72 28.14 -29.74
CA GLN A 101 38.91 27.69 -30.48
C GLN A 101 39.48 28.82 -31.32
#